data_AF-A0A842P4L7-F1
#
_entry.id   AF-A0A842P4L7-F1
#
_cell.length_a   1.000
_cell.length_b   1.000
_cell.length_c   1.000
_cell.angle_alpha   90.00
_cell.angle_beta   90.00
_cell.angle_gamma   90.00
#
_symmetry.space_group_name_H-M   'P 1'
#
loop_
_entity.id
_entity.type
_entity.pdbx_description
1 polymer ?
#
loop_
_entity_poly.entity_id
_entity_poly.type
_entity_poly.pdbx_seq_one_letter_code
_entity_poly.pdbx_strand_id
1 'polypeptide(L)' 'MVDCAHTWRKKLRLQELMIVVKRELDAGEEIDLIYEILEDEMESRWRFVSSTKRQYLEDIKKILANQYVLTV' A
#
# COMPACT_ATOMS: atom_id res chain seq x y z
N MET A 1 -6.05 -15.89 -19.63
CA MET A 1 -7.14 -15.14 -18.95
C MET A 1 -7.04 -15.11 -17.41
N VAL A 2 -6.10 -15.83 -16.77
CA VAL A 2 -5.90 -15.79 -15.30
C VAL A 2 -5.17 -14.51 -14.85
N ASP A 3 -4.34 -13.92 -15.72
CA ASP A 3 -3.56 -12.71 -15.45
C ASP A 3 -4.40 -11.46 -15.20
N CYS A 4 -5.54 -11.33 -15.88
CA CYS A 4 -6.42 -10.17 -15.72
C CYS A 4 -7.01 -10.11 -14.30
N ALA A 5 -7.41 -11.26 -13.75
CA ALA A 5 -8.01 -11.34 -12.41
C ALA A 5 -6.98 -11.12 -11.30
N HIS A 6 -5.75 -11.63 -11.45
CA HIS A 6 -4.68 -11.41 -10.47
C HIS A 6 -4.20 -9.95 -10.47
N THR A 7 -4.05 -9.37 -11.66
CA THR A 7 -3.69 -7.95 -11.81
C THR A 7 -4.78 -7.05 -11.21
N TRP A 8 -6.06 -7.35 -11.46
CA TRP A 8 -7.18 -6.59 -10.89
C TRP A 8 -7.20 -6.66 -9.36
N ARG A 9 -7.07 -7.86 -8.77
CA ARG A 9 -7.03 -8.01 -7.30
C ARG A 9 -5.85 -7.26 -6.68
N LYS A 10 -4.67 -7.33 -7.29
CA LYS A 10 -3.50 -6.58 -6.82
C LYS A 10 -3.76 -5.07 -6.85
N LYS A 11 -4.35 -4.57 -7.94
CA LYS A 11 -4.71 -3.15 -8.08
C LYS A 11 -5.71 -2.70 -7.03
N LEU A 12 -6.76 -3.49 -6.78
CA LEU A 12 -7.77 -3.18 -5.77
C LEU A 12 -7.17 -3.06 -4.37
N ARG A 13 -6.35 -4.04 -3.97
CA ARG A 13 -5.68 -4.03 -2.67
C ARG A 13 -4.72 -2.85 -2.50
N LEU A 14 -3.96 -2.51 -3.55
CA LEU A 14 -3.12 -1.32 -3.55
C LEU A 14 -3.94 -0.03 -3.38
N GLN A 15 -5.12 0.07 -4.01
CA GLN A 15 -6.01 1.21 -3.81
C GLN A 15 -6.52 1.30 -2.37
N GLU A 16 -6.92 0.18 -1.77
CA GLU A 16 -7.35 0.14 -0.37
C GLU A 16 -6.23 0.58 0.58
N LEU A 17 -5.01 0.10 0.35
CA LEU A 17 -3.84 0.49 1.14
C LEU A 17 -3.49 1.98 0.95
N MET A 18 -3.59 2.50 -0.27
CA MET A 18 -3.37 3.93 -0.53
C MET A 18 -4.40 4.84 0.15
N ILE A 19 -5.64 4.37 0.33
CA ILE A 19 -6.66 5.11 1.11
C ILE A 19 -6.24 5.20 2.58
N VAL A 20 -5.73 4.11 3.15
CA VAL A 20 -5.18 4.11 4.51
C VAL A 20 -4.01 5.08 4.60
N VAL A 21 -3.01 4.96 3.72
CA VAL A 21 -1.86 5.86 3.68
C VAL A 21 -2.29 7.33 3.64
N LYS A 22 -3.21 7.68 2.74
CA LYS A 22 -3.67 9.06 2.61
C LYS A 22 -4.33 9.56 3.90
N ARG A 23 -5.18 8.73 4.52
CA ARG A 23 -5.85 9.08 5.77
C ARG A 23 -4.85 9.33 6.90
N GLU A 24 -3.85 8.48 7.05
CA GLU A 24 -2.84 8.63 8.10
C GLU A 24 -1.89 9.81 7.82
N LEU A 25 -1.52 10.04 6.55
CA LEU A 25 -0.77 11.25 6.15
C LEU A 25 -1.56 12.54 6.43
N ASP A 26 -2.86 12.56 6.11
CA ASP A 26 -3.74 13.71 6.39
C ASP A 26 -3.93 13.92 7.90
N ALA A 27 -3.79 12.86 8.72
CA ALA A 27 -3.77 12.93 10.17
C ALA A 27 -2.43 13.44 10.74
N GLY A 28 -1.39 13.55 9.91
CA GLY A 28 -0.06 13.99 10.31
C GLY A 28 0.82 12.90 10.93
N GLU A 29 0.48 11.63 10.71
CA GLU A 29 1.27 10.50 11.21
C GLU A 29 2.62 10.39 10.50
N GLU A 30 3.62 9.90 11.24
CA GLU A 30 4.95 9.66 10.68
C GLU A 30 4.93 8.48 9.70
N ILE A 31 5.71 8.60 8.62
CA ILE A 31 5.76 7.58 7.55
C ILE A 31 6.10 6.18 8.08
N ASP A 32 6.93 6.09 9.12
CA ASP A 32 7.31 4.80 9.73
C ASP A 32 6.10 4.14 10.42
N LEU A 33 5.28 4.92 11.15
CA LEU A 33 4.02 4.44 11.75
C LEU A 33 3.01 4.01 10.68
N ILE A 34 2.96 4.75 9.56
CA ILE A 34 2.10 4.40 8.43
C ILE A 34 2.50 3.04 7.86
N TYR A 35 3.80 2.74 7.75
CA TYR A 35 4.24 1.44 7.27
C TYR A 35 3.87 0.31 8.23
N GLU A 36 3.98 0.50 9.55
CA GLU A 36 3.50 -0.47 10.55
C GLU A 36 2.00 -0.74 10.41
N ILE A 37 1.19 0.31 10.29
CA ILE A 37 -0.26 0.20 10.08
C ILE A 37 -0.58 -0.60 8.81
N LEU A 38 0.15 -0.36 7.72
CA LEU A 38 -0.06 -1.11 6.48
C LEU A 38 0.31 -2.58 6.61
N GLU A 39 1.37 -2.91 7.35
CA GLU A 39 1.73 -4.32 7.60
C GLU A 39 0.66 -5.07 8.40
N ASP A 40 0.07 -4.39 9.39
CA ASP A 40 -1.04 -4.91 10.19
C ASP A 40 -2.32 -5.08 9.36
N GLU A 41 -2.66 -4.09 8.54
CA GLU A 41 -3.81 -4.17 7.62
C GLU A 41 -3.65 -5.33 6.61
N MET A 42 -2.43 -5.52 6.07
CA MET A 42 -2.13 -6.63 5.16
C MET A 42 -2.19 -8.00 5.84
N GLU A 43 -1.78 -8.09 7.10
CA GLU A 43 -1.89 -9.31 7.90
C GLU A 43 -3.33 -9.63 8.25
N SER A 44 -4.06 -8.64 8.77
CA SER A 44 -5.44 -8.78 9.24
C SER A 44 -6.40 -9.15 8.10
N ARG A 45 -6.31 -8.47 6.96
CA ARG A 45 -7.27 -8.65 5.85
C ARG A 45 -6.96 -9.85 4.96
N TRP A 46 -5.68 -10.10 4.69
CA TRP A 46 -5.28 -11.08 3.66
C TRP A 46 -4.28 -12.12 4.13
N ARG A 47 -3.80 -12.03 5.39
CA ARG A 47 -2.80 -12.94 5.96
C ARG A 47 -1.57 -13.07 5.08
N PHE A 48 -1.10 -11.93 4.56
CA PHE A 48 0.07 -11.91 3.70
C PHE A 48 1.32 -12.36 4.45
N VAL A 49 2.09 -13.21 3.77
CA VAL A 49 3.45 -13.56 4.20
C VAL A 49 4.39 -12.35 4.01
N SER A 50 5.47 -12.31 4.77
CA SER A 50 6.43 -11.19 4.80
C SER A 50 6.94 -10.77 3.41
N SER A 51 7.21 -11.73 2.51
CA SER A 51 7.66 -11.45 1.14
C SER A 51 6.61 -10.69 0.32
N THR A 52 5.32 -11.01 0.52
CA THR A 52 4.22 -10.32 -0.15
C THR A 52 4.02 -8.94 0.45
N LYS A 53 4.04 -8.81 1.78
CA LYS A 53 3.97 -7.51 2.46
C LYS A 53 5.03 -6.54 1.92
N ARG A 54 6.28 -6.99 1.84
CA ARG A 54 7.40 -6.19 1.31
C ARG A 54 7.15 -5.72 -0.12
N GLN A 55 6.63 -6.58 -0.99
CA GLN A 55 6.32 -6.19 -2.37
C GLN A 55 5.26 -5.09 -2.45
N TYR A 56 4.22 -5.16 -1.63
CA TYR A 56 3.18 -4.14 -1.59
C TYR A 56 3.70 -2.83 -1.00
N LEU A 57 4.52 -2.88 0.04
CA LEU A 57 5.17 -1.69 0.61
C LEU A 57 6.10 -1.00 -0.40
N GLU A 58 6.90 -1.76 -1.15
CA GLU A 58 7.73 -1.21 -2.22
C GLU A 58 6.89 -0.56 -3.33
N ASP A 59 5.78 -1.19 -3.72
CA ASP A 59 4.86 -0.64 -4.72
C ASP A 59 4.23 0.67 -4.22
N ILE A 60 3.80 0.72 -2.96
CA ILE A 60 3.25 1.93 -2.32
C ILE A 60 4.31 3.03 -2.24
N LYS A 61 5.54 2.71 -1.82
CA LYS A 61 6.65 3.68 -1.76
C LYS A 61 6.93 4.30 -3.12
N LYS A 62 6.91 3.51 -4.20
CA LYS A 62 7.06 4.01 -5.57
C LYS A 62 5.89 4.91 -5.99
N ILE A 63 4.66 4.54 -5.64
CA ILE A 63 3.48 5.36 -5.93
C ILE A 63 3.55 6.70 -5.22
N LEU A 64 3.89 6.71 -3.93
CA LEU A 64 4.07 7.92 -3.14
C LEU A 64 5.19 8.77 -3.72
N ALA A 65 6.37 8.21 -3.97
CA ALA A 65 7.47 8.94 -4.57
C ALA A 65 7.07 9.59 -5.91
N ASN A 66 6.37 8.87 -6.78
CA ASN A 66 5.87 9.41 -8.04
C ASN A 66 4.82 10.51 -7.84
N GLN A 67 3.90 10.36 -6.88
CA GLN A 67 2.92 11.40 -6.56
C GLN A 67 3.61 12.66 -6.03
N TYR A 68 4.54 12.53 -5.08
CA TYR A 68 5.28 13.67 -4.53
C TYR A 68 6.14 14.36 -5.60
N VAL A 69 6.80 13.60 -6.49
CA VAL A 69 7.57 14.17 -7.62
C VAL A 69 6.69 14.92 -8.61
N LEU A 70 5.46 14.47 -8.86
CA LEU A 70 4.50 15.14 -9.75
C LEU A 70 3.80 16.36 -9.11
N THR A 71 3.99 16.58 -7.81
CA THR A 71 3.34 17.68 -7.06
C THR A 71 4.32 18.83 -6.76
N VAL A 72 5.53 18.82 -7.33
CA VAL A 72 6.52 19.92 -7.24
C VAL A 72 6.45 20.83 -8.46
#